data_AF-A0AAV3EM76-F1
#
_entry.id   AF-A0AAV3EM76-F1
#
_cell.length_a   1.000
_cell.length_b   1.000
_cell.length_c   1.000
_cell.angle_alpha   90.00
_cell.angle_beta   90.00
_cell.angle_gamma   90.00
#
_symmetry.space_group_name_H-M   'P 1'
#
loop_
_entity.id
_entity.type
_entity.pdbx_description
1 polymer ?
#
loop_
_entity_poly.entity_id
_entity_poly.type
_entity_poly.pdbx_seq_one_letter_code
_entity_poly.pdbx_strand_id
1 'polypeptide(L)'
;EQFVNTYNQFYETTKALSGFDPATGQSGPLAGDSVVRSAESRLKSVFVAPVESAPTGIKTLIELGISTTRQGTLEINQSMLDRQLNENFSQLHTFFGGSKGFAKKVEDVIQSMTGVSGPIRTRMNTMRDQNYRLNDQQVDLDRRMESLQERTRNKFANMQDVTGKMKAQLSGMMNALG
;
A
#
# COMPACT_ATOMS: atom_id res chain seq x y z
N GLU A 1 -9.63 20.34 17.79
CA GLU A 1 -10.19 18.97 17.92
C GLU A 1 -10.32 18.22 16.60
N GLN A 2 -11.05 18.73 15.59
CA GLN A 2 -11.25 18.03 14.32
C GLN A 2 -9.94 17.55 13.67
N PHE A 3 -8.91 18.40 13.63
CA PHE A 3 -7.58 18.02 13.11
C PHE A 3 -7.00 16.77 13.80
N VAL A 4 -7.06 16.70 15.13
CA VAL A 4 -6.58 15.56 15.92
C VAL A 4 -7.39 14.32 15.62
N ASN A 5 -8.73 14.45 15.52
CA ASN A 5 -9.60 13.34 15.17
C ASN A 5 -9.30 12.80 13.77
N THR A 6 -9.14 13.68 12.76
CA THR A 6 -8.81 13.28 11.39
C THR A 6 -7.45 12.58 11.32
N TYR A 7 -6.44 13.08 12.04
CA TYR A 7 -5.15 12.40 12.12
C TYR A 7 -5.27 11.03 12.78
N ASN A 8 -6.01 10.93 13.88
CA ASN A 8 -6.21 9.66 14.58
C ASN A 8 -6.95 8.64 13.70
N GLN A 9 -7.94 9.06 12.92
CA GLN A 9 -8.59 8.21 11.93
C GLN A 9 -7.63 7.76 10.82
N PHE A 10 -6.78 8.65 10.32
CA PHE A 10 -5.71 8.30 9.39
C PHE A 10 -4.73 7.28 10.00
N TYR A 11 -4.33 7.49 11.25
CA TYR A 11 -3.43 6.60 11.98
C TYR A 11 -4.03 5.20 12.13
N GLU A 12 -5.28 5.10 12.58
CA GLU A 12 -5.98 3.81 12.72
C GLU A 12 -6.17 3.10 11.38
N THR A 13 -6.52 3.84 10.32
CA THR A 13 -6.63 3.28 8.97
C THR A 13 -5.28 2.75 8.50
N THR A 14 -4.21 3.51 8.71
CA THR A 14 -2.84 3.11 8.36
C THR A 14 -2.44 1.86 9.12
N LYS A 15 -2.69 1.81 10.43
CA LYS A 15 -2.42 0.65 11.28
C LYS A 15 -3.19 -0.60 10.85
N ALA A 16 -4.47 -0.46 10.49
CA ALA A 16 -5.26 -1.58 9.97
C ALA A 16 -4.72 -2.10 8.63
N LEU A 17 -4.21 -1.21 7.78
CA LEU A 17 -3.71 -1.57 6.46
C LEU A 17 -2.26 -2.09 6.49
N SER A 18 -1.36 -1.51 7.28
CA SER A 18 0.08 -1.84 7.27
C SER A 18 0.58 -2.51 8.54
N GLY A 19 -0.27 -2.67 9.55
CA GLY A 19 0.08 -3.29 10.81
C GLY A 19 0.25 -4.81 10.71
N PHE A 20 0.94 -5.34 11.72
CA PHE A 20 1.08 -6.76 11.98
C PHE A 20 0.63 -7.03 13.42
N ASP A 21 -0.26 -7.98 13.61
CA ASP A 21 -0.65 -8.46 14.92
C ASP A 21 0.18 -9.70 15.27
N PRO A 22 1.15 -9.60 16.19
CA PRO A 22 1.99 -10.73 16.58
C PRO A 22 1.23 -11.81 17.37
N ALA A 23 0.08 -11.50 17.97
CA ALA A 23 -0.70 -12.47 18.73
C ALA A 23 -1.52 -13.39 17.81
N THR A 24 -2.07 -12.83 16.72
CA THR A 24 -2.87 -13.58 15.75
C THR A 24 -2.09 -13.99 14.49
N GLY A 25 -0.91 -13.40 14.29
CA GLY A 25 -0.10 -13.56 13.07
C GLY A 25 -0.70 -12.86 11.85
N GLN A 26 -1.75 -12.05 12.02
CA GLN A 26 -2.44 -11.39 10.91
C GLN A 26 -1.70 -10.14 10.47
N SER A 27 -1.60 -9.96 9.15
CA SER A 27 -1.00 -8.80 8.50
C SER A 27 -2.06 -8.06 7.71
N GLY A 28 -2.06 -6.72 7.79
CA GLY A 28 -2.84 -5.91 6.87
C GLY A 28 -2.34 -6.05 5.41
N PRO A 29 -3.15 -5.69 4.42
CA PRO A 29 -2.81 -5.83 2.99
C PRO A 29 -1.59 -5.02 2.54
N LEU A 30 -1.21 -3.99 3.30
CA LEU A 30 -0.04 -3.13 3.07
C LEU A 30 1.06 -3.39 4.12
N ALA A 31 1.01 -4.52 4.83
CA ALA A 31 2.06 -4.88 5.78
C ALA A 31 3.40 -4.93 5.06
N GLY A 32 4.42 -4.30 5.66
CA GLY A 32 5.74 -4.21 5.03
C GLY A 32 5.83 -3.21 3.87
N ASP A 33 4.78 -2.47 3.53
CA ASP A 33 4.86 -1.43 2.49
C ASP A 33 5.71 -0.22 2.92
N SER A 34 6.73 0.10 2.13
CA SER A 34 7.68 1.18 2.44
C SER A 34 7.11 2.58 2.19
N VAL A 35 6.15 2.73 1.27
CA VAL A 35 5.49 4.01 0.98
C VAL A 35 4.61 4.39 2.17
N VAL A 36 3.86 3.44 2.73
CA VAL A 36 3.02 3.66 3.90
C VAL A 36 3.88 4.05 5.12
N ARG A 37 4.95 3.29 5.42
CA ARG A 37 5.87 3.64 6.53
C ARG A 37 6.52 5.01 6.36
N SER A 38 6.91 5.35 5.12
CA SER A 38 7.48 6.67 4.83
C SER A 38 6.46 7.78 5.02
N ALA A 39 5.19 7.52 4.70
CA ALA A 39 4.10 8.47 4.88
C ALA A 39 3.87 8.82 6.34
N GLU A 40 3.74 7.79 7.17
CA GLU A 40 3.58 7.92 8.62
C GLU A 40 4.76 8.66 9.26
N SER A 41 6.00 8.26 8.92
CA SER A 41 7.21 8.84 9.50
C SER A 41 7.37 10.32 9.18
N ARG A 42 7.10 10.73 7.93
CA ARG A 42 7.19 12.14 7.52
C ARG A 42 6.10 13.00 8.16
N LEU A 43 4.86 12.51 8.27
CA LEU A 43 3.79 13.22 8.98
C LEU A 43 4.12 13.39 10.46
N LYS A 44 4.55 12.30 11.12
CA LYS A 44 4.98 12.34 12.52
C LYS A 44 6.13 13.33 12.74
N SER A 45 7.07 13.40 11.81
CA SER A 45 8.18 14.34 11.86
C SER A 45 7.71 15.80 11.84
N VAL A 46 6.67 16.13 11.07
CA VAL A 46 6.11 17.50 11.05
C VAL A 46 5.48 17.87 12.39
N PHE A 47 4.87 16.92 13.09
CA PHE A 47 4.16 17.19 14.35
C PHE A 47 5.09 17.44 15.53
N VAL A 48 6.29 16.88 15.49
CA VAL A 48 7.33 17.13 16.50
C VAL A 48 8.31 18.24 16.09
N ALA A 49 8.28 18.65 14.82
CA ALA A 49 9.18 19.67 14.31
C ALA A 49 8.79 21.08 14.82
N PRO A 50 9.77 21.90 15.24
CA PRO A 50 9.51 23.28 15.57
C PRO A 50 9.14 24.10 14.33
N VAL A 51 8.32 25.12 14.55
CA VAL A 51 8.03 26.19 13.60
C VAL A 51 8.91 27.38 13.97
N GLU A 52 9.96 27.63 13.18
CA GLU A 52 10.94 28.67 13.51
C GLU A 52 10.38 30.08 13.44
N SER A 53 9.31 30.31 12.66
CA SER A 53 8.60 31.58 12.62
C SER A 53 7.76 31.85 13.87
N ALA A 54 7.55 30.84 14.71
CA ALA A 54 6.72 30.97 15.90
C ALA A 54 7.54 31.50 17.10
N PRO A 55 6.92 32.32 17.97
CA PRO A 55 7.49 32.78 19.23
C PRO A 55 7.91 31.65 20.17
N THR A 56 8.86 31.98 21.05
CA THR A 56 9.28 31.11 22.15
C THR A 56 8.08 30.74 23.02
N GLY A 57 7.89 29.45 23.30
CA GLY A 57 6.77 28.93 24.09
C GLY A 57 5.55 28.47 23.28
N ILE A 58 5.55 28.66 21.96
CA ILE A 58 4.55 28.11 21.01
C ILE A 58 5.21 27.61 19.71
N LYS A 59 6.45 27.11 19.79
CA LYS A 59 7.20 26.61 18.63
C LYS A 59 6.74 25.24 18.16
N THR A 60 6.07 24.48 19.01
CA THR A 60 5.71 23.08 18.75
C THR A 60 4.25 22.80 19.11
N LEU A 61 3.68 21.72 18.55
CA LEU A 61 2.33 21.29 18.92
C LEU A 61 2.22 20.94 20.41
N ILE A 62 3.27 20.36 21.01
CA ILE A 62 3.25 19.97 22.42
C ILE A 62 3.18 21.20 23.34
N GLU A 63 3.84 22.29 22.97
CA GLU A 63 3.73 23.58 23.69
C GLU A 63 2.34 24.22 23.54
N LEU A 64 1.59 23.83 22.51
CA LEU A 64 0.18 24.18 22.32
C LEU A 64 -0.80 23.20 22.99
N GLY A 65 -0.29 22.21 23.73
CA GLY A 65 -1.13 21.21 24.39
C GLY A 65 -1.58 20.06 23.49
N ILE A 66 -0.94 19.85 22.32
CA ILE A 66 -1.21 18.72 21.43
C ILE A 66 0.03 17.81 21.41
N SER A 67 -0.07 16.63 22.00
CA SER A 67 1.05 15.65 22.07
C SER A 67 0.79 14.42 21.22
N THR A 68 1.88 13.73 20.84
CA THR A 68 1.82 12.41 20.23
C THR A 68 1.98 11.35 21.32
N THR A 69 1.06 10.39 21.37
CA THR A 69 1.08 9.27 22.32
C THR A 69 2.18 8.27 21.97
N ARG A 70 2.46 7.32 22.88
CA ARG A 70 3.38 6.19 22.61
C ARG A 70 2.90 5.33 21.44
N GLN A 71 1.59 5.25 21.25
CA GLN A 71 0.95 4.52 20.18
C GLN A 71 1.10 5.26 18.85
N GLY A 72 1.26 6.58 18.85
CA GLY A 72 1.41 7.39 17.63
C GLY A 72 0.18 8.20 17.27
N THR A 73 -0.92 8.08 18.00
CA THR A 73 -2.07 8.99 17.92
C THR A 73 -1.76 10.35 18.52
N LEU A 74 -2.55 11.36 18.21
CA LEU A 74 -2.53 12.67 18.87
C LEU A 74 -3.54 12.72 20.01
N GLU A 75 -3.15 13.40 21.08
CA GLU A 75 -4.01 13.72 22.22
C GLU A 75 -3.99 15.24 22.49
N ILE A 76 -5.05 15.75 23.13
CA ILE A 76 -5.17 17.16 23.47
C ILE A 76 -5.23 17.32 24.99
N ASN A 77 -4.31 18.10 25.54
CA ASN A 77 -4.40 18.64 26.88
C ASN A 77 -5.20 19.95 26.84
N GLN A 78 -6.49 19.87 27.15
CA GLN A 78 -7.39 21.04 27.07
C GLN A 78 -6.96 22.18 27.99
N SER A 79 -6.50 21.88 29.21
CA SER A 79 -6.04 22.94 30.13
C SER A 79 -4.86 23.74 29.58
N MET A 80 -3.96 23.08 28.84
CA MET A 80 -2.80 23.70 28.22
C MET A 80 -3.18 24.43 26.93
N LEU A 81 -4.03 23.79 26.10
CA LEU A 81 -4.55 24.41 24.88
C LEU A 81 -5.32 25.68 25.22
N ASP A 82 -6.25 25.63 26.17
CA ASP A 82 -7.04 26.80 26.60
C ASP A 82 -6.15 27.92 27.15
N ARG A 83 -5.12 27.58 27.93
CA ARG A 83 -4.13 28.56 28.39
C ARG A 83 -3.44 29.26 27.21
N GLN A 84 -2.95 28.48 26.25
CA GLN A 84 -2.24 29.02 25.08
C GLN A 84 -3.16 29.83 24.16
N LEU A 85 -4.41 29.40 24.00
CA LEU A 85 -5.43 30.14 23.26
C LEU A 85 -5.75 31.47 23.92
N ASN A 86 -5.79 31.54 25.26
CA ASN A 86 -6.09 32.78 25.98
C ASN A 86 -4.90 33.72 26.08
N GLU A 87 -3.69 33.20 26.34
CA GLU A 87 -2.49 34.00 26.58
C GLU A 87 -1.79 34.41 25.29
N ASN A 88 -1.84 33.58 24.23
CA ASN A 88 -1.03 33.75 23.03
C ASN A 88 -1.86 33.81 21.73
N PHE A 89 -3.18 34.08 21.80
CA PHE A 89 -4.09 34.10 20.65
C PHE A 89 -3.54 34.84 19.42
N SER A 90 -3.07 36.07 19.63
CA SER A 90 -2.56 36.95 18.57
C SER A 90 -1.31 36.39 17.89
N GLN A 91 -0.58 35.52 18.58
CA GLN A 91 0.66 34.92 18.10
C GLN A 91 0.43 33.59 17.40
N LEU A 92 -0.70 32.90 17.59
CA LEU A 92 -0.99 31.60 16.99
C LEU A 92 -0.94 31.62 15.45
N HIS A 93 -1.26 32.76 14.84
CA HIS A 93 -1.17 32.91 13.38
C HIS A 93 0.27 32.73 12.86
N THR A 94 1.29 33.01 13.67
CA THR A 94 2.71 32.84 13.30
C THR A 94 3.16 31.37 13.33
N PHE A 95 2.48 30.55 14.14
CA PHE A 95 2.70 29.12 14.21
C PHE A 95 1.96 28.41 13.07
N PHE A 96 0.65 28.66 12.93
CA PHE A 96 -0.16 27.94 11.94
C PHE A 96 0.00 28.49 10.52
N GLY A 97 0.13 29.80 10.37
CA GLY A 97 0.08 30.51 9.10
C GLY A 97 1.44 30.79 8.48
N GLY A 98 1.41 31.35 7.27
CA GLY A 98 2.59 31.69 6.48
C GLY A 98 3.19 30.50 5.73
N SER A 99 4.14 30.79 4.83
CA SER A 99 4.78 29.78 3.97
C SER A 99 5.69 28.79 4.71
N LYS A 100 6.02 29.07 5.97
CA LYS A 100 6.83 28.20 6.84
C LYS A 100 6.07 27.72 8.09
N GLY A 101 4.78 28.04 8.18
CA GLY A 101 3.93 27.64 9.30
C GLY A 101 3.59 26.16 9.29
N PHE A 102 3.05 25.69 10.40
CA PHE A 102 2.64 24.31 10.62
C PHE A 102 1.68 23.81 9.54
N ALA A 103 0.64 24.58 9.19
CA ALA A 103 -0.35 24.16 8.21
C ALA A 103 0.29 23.93 6.84
N LYS A 104 1.21 24.81 6.43
CA LYS A 104 1.92 24.66 5.16
C LYS A 104 2.84 23.44 5.15
N LYS A 105 3.57 23.19 6.24
CA LYS A 105 4.40 21.98 6.38
C LYS A 105 3.59 20.68 6.26
N VAL A 106 2.40 20.64 6.87
CA VAL A 106 1.50 19.48 6.76
C VAL A 106 1.00 19.32 5.33
N GLU A 107 0.55 20.42 4.70
CA GLU A 107 0.11 20.44 3.31
C GLU A 107 1.21 19.91 2.37
N ASP A 108 2.44 20.41 2.50
CA ASP A 108 3.57 20.03 1.65
C ASP A 108 3.91 18.54 1.79
N VAL A 109 3.86 17.99 3.01
CA VAL A 109 4.07 16.56 3.24
C VAL A 109 2.98 15.73 2.58
N ILE A 110 1.71 16.11 2.76
CA ILE A 110 0.58 15.42 2.13
C ILE A 110 0.71 15.48 0.60
N GLN A 111 0.93 16.67 0.02
CA GLN A 111 1.09 16.85 -1.42
C GLN A 111 2.29 16.08 -1.99
N SER A 112 3.41 16.02 -1.25
CA SER A 112 4.59 15.24 -1.67
C SER A 112 4.30 13.74 -1.80
N MET A 113 3.28 13.24 -1.10
CA MET A 113 2.89 11.83 -1.09
C MET A 113 1.76 11.52 -2.06
N THR A 114 0.72 12.37 -2.06
CA THR A 114 -0.54 12.16 -2.77
C THR A 114 -0.59 12.86 -4.12
N GLY A 115 0.35 13.77 -4.39
CA GLY A 115 0.46 14.48 -5.65
C GLY A 115 0.62 13.55 -6.85
N VAL A 116 0.48 14.11 -8.06
CA VAL A 116 0.49 13.35 -9.32
C VAL A 116 1.78 12.55 -9.52
N SER A 117 2.91 13.12 -9.08
CA SER A 117 4.24 12.48 -9.08
C SER A 117 4.62 11.84 -7.73
N GLY A 118 3.69 11.82 -6.77
CA GLY A 118 3.92 11.29 -5.43
C GLY A 118 4.06 9.75 -5.43
N PRO A 119 4.77 9.18 -4.44
CA PRO A 119 5.03 7.75 -4.35
C PRO A 119 3.75 6.89 -4.27
N ILE A 120 2.66 7.41 -3.68
CA ILE A 120 1.38 6.69 -3.63
C ILE A 120 0.82 6.54 -5.04
N ARG A 121 0.81 7.62 -5.83
CA ARG A 121 0.32 7.60 -7.21
C ARG A 121 1.20 6.71 -8.10
N THR A 122 2.52 6.84 -7.97
CA THR A 122 3.47 5.99 -8.69
C THR A 122 3.24 4.51 -8.40
N ARG A 123 3.06 4.14 -7.12
CA ARG A 123 2.80 2.74 -6.74
C ARG A 123 1.48 2.22 -7.32
N MET A 124 0.41 3.03 -7.30
CA MET A 124 -0.87 2.67 -7.93
C MET A 124 -0.73 2.44 -9.43
N ASN A 125 0.03 3.29 -10.14
CA ASN A 125 0.28 3.12 -11.57
C ASN A 125 1.07 1.83 -11.85
N THR A 126 2.14 1.58 -11.11
CA THR A 126 2.93 0.35 -11.27
C THR A 126 2.10 -0.90 -11.02
N MET A 127 1.23 -0.90 -10.00
CA MET A 127 0.31 -2.02 -9.73
C MET A 127 -0.70 -2.22 -10.85
N ARG A 128 -1.25 -1.13 -11.41
CA ARG A 128 -2.14 -1.20 -12.58
C ARG A 128 -1.41 -1.80 -13.78
N ASP A 129 -0.19 -1.37 -14.07
CA ASP A 129 0.61 -1.90 -15.17
C ASP A 129 0.98 -3.39 -14.95
N GLN A 130 1.22 -3.78 -13.70
CA GLN A 130 1.42 -5.18 -13.33
C GLN A 130 0.16 -6.01 -13.62
N ASN A 131 -1.02 -5.54 -13.24
CA ASN A 131 -2.28 -6.24 -13.53
C ASN A 131 -2.51 -6.43 -15.02
N TYR A 132 -2.23 -5.43 -15.85
CA TYR A 132 -2.33 -5.58 -17.31
C TYR A 132 -1.37 -6.64 -17.84
N ARG A 133 -0.10 -6.62 -17.43
CA ARG A 133 0.87 -7.64 -17.84
C ARG A 133 0.48 -9.05 -17.38
N LEU A 134 -0.05 -9.19 -16.17
CA LEU A 134 -0.50 -10.49 -15.65
C LEU A 134 -1.67 -11.04 -16.46
N ASN A 135 -2.60 -10.18 -16.86
CA ASN A 135 -3.72 -10.57 -17.73
C ASN A 135 -3.23 -11.04 -19.11
N ASP A 136 -2.28 -10.33 -19.72
CA ASP A 136 -1.70 -10.73 -21.00
C ASP A 136 -0.95 -12.06 -20.89
N GLN A 137 -0.22 -12.27 -19.78
CA GLN A 137 0.47 -13.54 -19.49
C GLN A 137 -0.50 -14.70 -19.32
N GLN A 138 -1.66 -14.47 -18.71
CA GLN A 138 -2.70 -15.48 -18.57
C GLN A 138 -3.24 -15.90 -19.94
N VAL A 139 -3.56 -14.95 -20.81
CA VAL A 139 -4.03 -15.23 -22.18
C VAL A 139 -2.97 -16.00 -22.99
N ASP A 140 -1.70 -15.65 -22.85
CA ASP A 140 -0.63 -16.40 -23.53
C ASP A 140 -0.50 -17.84 -23.01
N LEU A 141 -0.59 -18.02 -21.69
CA LEU A 141 -0.56 -19.34 -21.06
C LEU A 141 -1.72 -20.22 -21.52
N ASP A 142 -2.93 -19.66 -21.60
CA ASP A 142 -4.13 -20.39 -22.04
C ASP A 142 -3.96 -20.92 -23.47
N ARG A 143 -3.44 -20.09 -24.39
CA ARG A 143 -3.12 -20.51 -25.77
C ARG A 143 -2.08 -21.63 -25.81
N ARG A 144 -1.05 -21.57 -24.96
CA ARG A 144 -0.03 -22.63 -24.86
C ARG A 144 -0.62 -23.93 -24.36
N MET A 145 -1.51 -23.87 -23.36
CA MET A 145 -2.20 -25.04 -22.81
C MET A 145 -3.12 -25.69 -23.84
N GLU A 146 -3.88 -24.89 -24.61
CA GLU A 146 -4.73 -25.39 -25.69
C GLU A 146 -3.91 -26.12 -26.77
N SER A 147 -2.82 -25.50 -27.25
CA SER A 147 -1.95 -26.13 -28.24
C SER A 147 -1.27 -27.39 -27.70
N LEU A 148 -0.89 -27.42 -26.42
CA LEU A 148 -0.35 -28.62 -25.79
C LEU A 148 -1.39 -29.75 -25.70
N GLN A 149 -2.63 -29.42 -25.34
CA GLN A 149 -3.74 -30.37 -25.30
C GLN A 149 -3.99 -30.97 -26.68
N GLU A 150 -4.04 -30.15 -27.73
CA GLU A 150 -4.25 -30.59 -29.10
C GLU A 150 -3.12 -31.52 -29.57
N ARG A 151 -1.85 -31.11 -29.39
CA ARG A 151 -0.69 -31.96 -29.74
C ARG A 151 -0.71 -33.28 -29.00
N THR A 152 -1.05 -33.27 -27.72
CA THR A 152 -1.14 -34.48 -26.89
C THR A 152 -2.25 -35.40 -27.39
N ARG A 153 -3.43 -34.85 -27.71
CA ARG A 153 -4.56 -35.62 -28.28
C ARG A 153 -4.18 -36.26 -29.62
N ASN A 154 -3.54 -35.50 -30.51
CA ASN A 154 -3.07 -36.01 -31.81
C ASN A 154 -2.03 -37.12 -31.63
N LYS A 155 -1.10 -36.98 -30.68
CA LYS A 155 -0.12 -38.03 -30.35
C LYS A 155 -0.81 -39.31 -29.87
N PHE A 156 -1.81 -39.21 -29.01
CA PHE A 156 -2.57 -40.38 -28.54
C PHE A 156 -3.38 -41.05 -29.66
N ALA A 157 -4.04 -40.28 -30.52
CA ALA A 157 -4.77 -40.82 -31.67
C ALA A 157 -3.83 -41.57 -32.63
N ASN A 158 -2.66 -41.00 -32.93
CA ASN A 158 -1.65 -41.66 -33.78
C ASN A 158 -1.10 -42.94 -33.12
N MET A 159 -0.86 -42.93 -31.81
CA MET A 159 -0.44 -44.14 -31.08
C MET A 159 -1.50 -45.24 -31.14
N GLN A 160 -2.79 -44.89 -31.08
CA GLN A 160 -3.89 -45.85 -31.22
C GLN A 160 -3.96 -46.45 -32.63
N ASP A 161 -3.83 -45.62 -33.67
CA ASP A 161 -3.81 -46.09 -35.07
C ASP A 161 -2.62 -47.02 -35.33
N VAL A 162 -1.41 -46.64 -34.91
CA VAL A 162 -0.21 -47.47 -35.04
C VAL A 162 -0.38 -48.80 -34.27
N THR A 163 -0.94 -48.76 -33.06
CA THR A 163 -1.23 -49.98 -32.29
C THR A 163 -2.26 -50.88 -33.00
N GLY A 164 -3.30 -50.30 -33.60
CA GLY A 164 -4.29 -51.02 -34.38
C GLY A 164 -3.68 -51.71 -35.60
N LYS A 165 -2.85 -50.99 -36.37
CA LYS A 165 -2.10 -51.53 -37.52
C LYS A 165 -1.15 -52.65 -37.11
N MET A 166 -0.40 -52.46 -36.02
CA MET A 166 0.50 -53.50 -35.49
C MET A 166 -0.27 -54.76 -35.09
N LYS A 167 -1.43 -54.64 -34.42
CA LYS A 167 -2.28 -55.79 -34.07
C LYS A 167 -2.81 -56.52 -35.31
N ALA A 168 -3.28 -55.78 -36.32
CA ALA A 168 -3.77 -56.37 -37.57
C ALA A 168 -2.65 -57.11 -38.32
N GLN A 169 -1.45 -56.52 -38.38
CA GLN A 169 -0.28 -57.15 -38.99
C GLN A 169 0.13 -58.43 -38.25
N LEU A 170 0.16 -58.39 -36.91
CA LEU A 170 0.44 -59.57 -36.09
C LEU A 170 -0.58 -60.69 -36.35
N SER A 171 -1.87 -60.36 -36.39
CA SER A 171 -2.93 -61.33 -36.68
C SER A 171 -2.80 -61.94 -38.09
N GLY A 172 -2.46 -61.13 -39.10
CA GLY A 172 -2.22 -61.60 -40.46
C GLY A 172 -1.05 -62.57 -40.56
N MET A 173 0.04 -62.29 -39.83
CA MET A 173 1.18 -63.20 -39.74
C MET A 173 0.83 -64.51 -39.03
N MET A 174 0.07 -64.44 -37.92
CA MET A 174 -0.38 -65.65 -37.21
C MET A 174 -1.28 -66.53 -38.08
N ASN A 175 -2.19 -65.94 -38.86
CA ASN A 175 -3.06 -66.68 -39.79
C ASN A 175 -2.30 -67.28 -41.00
N ALA A 176 -1.13 -66.75 -41.34
CA ALA A 176 -0.28 -67.28 -42.42
C ALA A 176 0.71 -68.35 -41.94
N LEU A 177 0.90 -68.48 -40.62
CA LEU A 177 1.81 -69.42 -39.97
C LEU A 177 1.09 -70.61 -39.31
N GLY A 178 -0.25 -70.63 -39.32
CA GLY A 178 -1.09 -71.77 -38.96
C GLY A 178 -1.86 -72.27 -40.16
#